data_AF-A0A419JUF3-F1
#
_entry.id   AF-A0A419JUF3-F1
#
_cell.length_a   1.000
_cell.length_b   1.000
_cell.length_c   1.000
_cell.angle_alpha   90.00
_cell.angle_beta   90.00
_cell.angle_gamma   90.00
#
_symmetry.space_group_name_H-M   'P 1'
#
loop_
_entity.id
_entity.type
_entity.pdbx_description
1 polymer ?
#
loop_
_entity_poly.entity_id
_entity_poly.type
_entity_poly.pdbx_seq_one_letter_code
_entity_poly.pdbx_strand_id
1 'polypeptide(L)'
;MDAVGLQDVGTMDRDIQPLWRDTEGFKHRIYGCALTVRFMPTDKRAPTFSSLEDYFKWKSDWYQKLANDHLMENIKPGDIIVIDAAGTGDVGFIGSNNSLAWVKAGANIVVTNAGCRDTDEIIKQQIPVYCRFISRGIRPGRLV
;
A
#
# COMPACT_ATOMS: atom_id res chain seq x y z
N MET A 1 6.03 25.62 -4.40
CA MET A 1 5.44 25.91 -3.07
C MET A 1 6.26 26.98 -2.36
N ASP A 2 7.58 26.83 -2.31
CA ASP A 2 8.49 27.78 -1.65
C ASP A 2 8.35 29.23 -2.16
N ALA A 3 8.27 29.44 -3.47
CA ALA A 3 8.14 30.77 -4.07
C ALA A 3 6.85 31.52 -3.67
N VAL A 4 5.84 30.81 -3.16
CA VAL A 4 4.56 31.38 -2.70
C VAL A 4 4.40 31.34 -1.18
N GLY A 5 5.49 31.13 -0.43
CA GLY A 5 5.48 31.14 1.03
C GLY A 5 4.89 29.89 1.69
N LEU A 6 4.86 28.76 0.96
CA LEU A 6 4.36 27.48 1.44
C LEU A 6 5.49 26.45 1.59
N GLN A 7 6.61 26.87 2.19
CA GLN A 7 7.72 25.98 2.51
C GLN A 7 7.23 24.81 3.36
N ASP A 8 7.74 23.61 3.07
CA ASP A 8 7.40 22.34 3.74
C ASP A 8 5.93 21.90 3.62
N VAL A 9 5.06 22.65 2.96
CA VAL A 9 3.65 22.27 2.73
C VAL A 9 3.52 21.39 1.49
N GLY A 10 2.75 20.30 1.63
CA GLY A 10 2.49 19.36 0.54
C GLY A 10 3.68 18.45 0.19
N THR A 11 4.69 18.40 1.07
CA THR A 11 5.81 17.47 0.95
C THR A 11 5.54 16.21 1.77
N MET A 12 6.04 15.07 1.31
CA MET A 12 5.99 13.79 2.02
C MET A 12 7.31 13.54 2.76
N ASP A 13 7.29 12.62 3.72
CA ASP A 13 8.49 12.12 4.39
C ASP A 13 9.52 11.63 3.35
N ARG A 14 10.79 12.02 3.55
CA ARG A 14 11.89 11.73 2.62
C ARG A 14 12.20 10.24 2.51
N ASP A 15 11.84 9.43 3.50
CA ASP A 15 12.07 8.00 3.42
C ASP A 15 11.08 7.30 2.48
N ILE A 16 9.98 7.97 2.10
CA ILE A 16 9.04 7.45 1.11
C ILE A 16 9.65 7.66 -0.29
N GLN A 17 10.08 6.57 -0.90
CA GLN A 17 10.82 6.57 -2.16
C GLN A 17 10.10 5.74 -3.23
N PRO A 18 10.29 6.04 -4.53
CA PRO A 18 9.75 5.20 -5.59
C PRO A 18 10.43 3.82 -5.57
N LEU A 19 9.64 2.76 -5.70
CA LEU A 19 10.11 1.38 -5.76
C LEU A 19 11.03 1.14 -6.98
N TRP A 20 10.76 1.83 -8.08
CA TRP A 20 11.58 1.83 -9.29
C TRP A 20 11.52 3.19 -9.99
N ARG A 21 12.51 3.48 -10.82
CA ARG A 21 12.61 4.74 -11.56
C ARG A 21 12.85 4.48 -13.03
N ASP A 22 12.14 5.24 -13.86
CA ASP A 22 12.41 5.41 -15.27
C ASP A 22 12.98 6.82 -15.47
N THR A 23 14.27 6.89 -15.76
CA THR A 23 15.02 8.14 -15.88
C THR A 23 14.88 8.82 -17.24
N GLU A 24 14.36 8.11 -18.24
CA GLU A 24 14.20 8.61 -19.60
C GLU A 24 12.77 9.11 -19.85
N GLY A 25 11.80 8.21 -19.64
CA GLY A 25 10.38 8.47 -19.93
C GLY A 25 9.57 8.92 -18.73
N PHE A 26 10.15 8.88 -17.52
CA PHE A 26 9.48 9.24 -16.27
C PHE A 26 8.15 8.51 -16.02
N LYS A 27 7.98 7.29 -16.56
CA LYS A 27 6.75 6.49 -16.39
C LYS A 27 6.36 6.20 -14.94
N HIS A 28 7.33 6.26 -14.03
CA HIS A 28 7.11 6.07 -12.60
C HIS A 28 6.48 7.27 -11.87
N ARG A 29 6.38 8.44 -12.52
CA ARG A 29 5.76 9.65 -11.97
C ARG A 29 4.25 9.54 -12.03
N ILE A 30 3.58 10.07 -11.01
CA ILE A 30 2.13 9.97 -10.87
C ILE A 30 1.52 11.31 -10.50
N TYR A 31 0.27 11.49 -10.90
CA TYR A 31 -0.56 12.67 -10.64
C TYR A 31 -2.02 12.24 -10.57
N GLY A 32 -2.79 12.86 -9.68
CA GLY A 32 -4.16 12.43 -9.41
C GLY A 32 -4.72 12.99 -8.11
N CYS A 33 -6.00 12.72 -7.86
CA CYS A 33 -6.66 13.05 -6.61
C CYS A 33 -6.26 12.05 -5.52
N ALA A 34 -6.00 12.51 -4.30
CA ALA A 34 -5.62 11.62 -3.20
C ALA A 34 -6.85 10.90 -2.62
N LEU A 35 -6.93 9.58 -2.82
CA LEU A 35 -7.82 8.69 -2.08
C LEU A 35 -7.08 8.19 -0.85
N THR A 36 -7.36 8.81 0.30
CA THR A 36 -6.66 8.50 1.55
C THR A 36 -7.31 7.32 2.27
N VAL A 37 -6.49 6.40 2.78
CA VAL A 37 -6.91 5.27 3.61
C VAL A 37 -5.96 5.15 4.79
N ARG A 38 -6.51 4.91 5.97
CA ARG A 38 -5.74 4.69 7.20
C ARG A 38 -6.06 3.32 7.77
N PHE A 39 -5.04 2.51 7.98
CA PHE A 39 -5.16 1.24 8.69
C PHE A 39 -4.79 1.42 10.15
N MET A 40 -5.38 0.59 11.01
CA MET A 40 -5.12 0.66 12.45
C MET A 40 -4.43 -0.61 12.93
N PRO A 41 -3.44 -0.53 13.83
CA PRO A 41 -2.86 -1.71 14.44
C PRO A 41 -3.94 -2.52 15.14
N THR A 42 -3.84 -3.84 15.04
CA THR A 42 -4.76 -4.74 15.75
C THR A 42 -4.26 -5.01 17.16
N ASP A 43 -5.19 -5.20 18.09
CA ASP A 43 -4.96 -5.80 19.42
C ASP A 43 -4.99 -7.34 19.38
N LYS A 44 -5.42 -7.93 18.26
CA LYS A 44 -5.56 -9.38 18.10
C LYS A 44 -4.26 -10.01 17.60
N ARG A 45 -3.68 -10.90 18.39
CA ARG A 45 -2.50 -11.67 17.98
C ARG A 45 -2.89 -12.87 17.12
N ALA A 46 -2.05 -13.20 16.14
CA ALA A 46 -2.17 -14.47 15.43
C ALA A 46 -2.04 -15.64 16.44
N PRO A 47 -2.99 -16.60 16.43
CA PRO A 47 -2.87 -17.79 17.26
C PRO A 47 -1.76 -18.71 16.75
N THR A 48 -1.39 -19.71 17.55
CA THR A 48 -0.60 -20.84 17.07
C THR A 48 -1.52 -21.80 16.32
N PHE A 49 -1.08 -22.29 15.16
CA PHE A 49 -1.88 -23.17 14.32
C PHE A 49 -1.40 -24.62 14.42
N SER A 50 -2.36 -25.54 14.55
CA SER A 50 -2.13 -26.99 14.51
C SER A 50 -1.88 -27.53 13.10
N SER A 51 -2.41 -26.85 12.08
CA SER A 51 -2.29 -27.24 10.68
C SER A 51 -2.14 -26.03 9.74
N LEU A 52 -1.64 -26.26 8.53
CA LEU A 52 -1.59 -25.23 7.49
C LEU A 52 -3.00 -24.81 7.03
N GLU A 53 -3.96 -25.73 7.02
CA GLU A 53 -5.35 -25.44 6.66
C GLU A 53 -5.97 -24.44 7.64
N ASP A 54 -5.76 -24.63 8.94
CA ASP A 54 -6.21 -23.70 9.98
C ASP A 54 -5.61 -22.30 9.80
N TYR A 55 -4.31 -22.24 9.47
CA TYR A 55 -3.62 -20.99 9.16
C TYR A 55 -4.23 -20.29 7.93
N PHE A 56 -4.46 -21.00 6.83
CA PHE A 56 -5.04 -20.42 5.62
C PHE A 56 -6.47 -19.96 5.85
N LYS A 57 -7.27 -20.74 6.58
CA LYS A 57 -8.63 -20.35 6.97
C LYS A 57 -8.63 -19.09 7.82
N TRP A 58 -7.81 -19.03 8.87
CA TRP A 58 -7.66 -17.83 9.70
C TRP A 58 -7.21 -16.60 8.89
N LYS A 59 -6.22 -16.79 8.00
CA LYS A 59 -5.72 -15.72 7.12
C LYS A 59 -6.83 -15.19 6.22
N SER A 60 -7.63 -16.09 5.62
CA SER A 60 -8.77 -15.74 4.76
C SER A 60 -9.85 -14.99 5.54
N ASP A 61 -10.23 -15.52 6.70
CA ASP A 61 -11.22 -14.92 7.59
C ASP A 61 -10.80 -13.51 8.03
N TRP A 62 -9.51 -13.30 8.30
CA TRP A 62 -8.98 -11.99 8.67
C TRP A 62 -9.23 -10.94 7.59
N TYR A 63 -8.89 -11.25 6.34
CA TYR A 63 -9.11 -10.32 5.23
C TYR A 63 -10.58 -10.05 4.96
N GLN A 64 -11.44 -11.06 5.08
CA GLN A 64 -12.86 -10.92 4.80
C GLN A 64 -13.62 -10.16 5.89
N LYS A 65 -13.26 -10.39 7.16
CA LYS A 65 -14.08 -9.95 8.30
C LYS A 65 -13.47 -8.79 9.07
N LEU A 66 -12.14 -8.69 9.13
CA LEU A 66 -11.45 -7.73 9.99
C LEU A 66 -10.76 -6.63 9.19
N ALA A 67 -10.06 -6.99 8.12
CA ALA A 67 -9.31 -6.06 7.27
C ALA A 67 -10.00 -5.83 5.92
N ASN A 68 -11.32 -5.66 5.94
CA ASN A 68 -12.10 -5.27 4.76
C ASN A 68 -12.08 -3.75 4.65
N ASP A 69 -11.17 -3.24 3.84
CA ASP A 69 -10.90 -1.80 3.71
C ASP A 69 -11.87 -1.05 2.79
N HIS A 70 -12.78 -1.76 2.10
CA HIS A 70 -13.71 -1.21 1.09
C HIS A 70 -13.03 -0.26 0.07
N LEU A 71 -11.70 -0.32 -0.07
CA LEU A 71 -10.92 0.65 -0.81
C LEU A 71 -11.32 0.64 -2.28
N MET A 72 -11.47 -0.56 -2.83
CA MET A 72 -11.85 -0.81 -4.23
C MET A 72 -13.15 -0.12 -4.64
N GLU A 73 -14.14 -0.03 -3.74
CA GLU A 73 -15.46 0.56 -4.03
C GLU A 73 -15.39 2.08 -4.21
N ASN A 74 -14.33 2.70 -3.69
CA ASN A 74 -14.16 4.15 -3.66
C ASN A 74 -13.17 4.67 -4.73
N ILE A 75 -12.47 3.77 -5.44
CA ILE A 75 -11.51 4.14 -6.48
C ILE A 75 -12.25 4.78 -7.65
N LYS A 76 -11.79 5.97 -8.05
CA LYS A 76 -12.19 6.64 -9.28
C LYS A 76 -11.03 6.68 -10.27
N PRO A 77 -11.32 6.78 -11.58
CA PRO A 77 -10.28 6.96 -12.59
C PRO A 77 -9.37 8.16 -12.26
N GLY A 78 -8.07 7.91 -12.19
CA GLY A 78 -7.05 8.91 -11.90
C GLY A 78 -6.67 9.05 -10.42
N ASP A 79 -7.26 8.30 -9.50
CA ASP A 79 -6.94 8.43 -8.08
C ASP A 79 -5.51 7.95 -7.75
N ILE A 80 -4.87 8.64 -6.80
CA ILE A 80 -3.68 8.19 -6.10
C ILE A 80 -4.12 7.69 -4.72
N ILE A 81 -3.94 6.40 -4.47
CA ILE A 81 -4.18 5.79 -3.16
C ILE A 81 -3.07 6.26 -2.22
N VAL A 82 -3.44 6.82 -1.07
CA VAL A 82 -2.48 7.28 -0.06
C VAL A 82 -2.74 6.51 1.23
N ILE A 83 -1.84 5.60 1.58
CA ILE A 83 -1.98 4.69 2.73
C ILE A 83 -1.19 5.24 3.92
N ASP A 84 -1.90 5.59 4.99
CA ASP A 84 -1.35 5.72 6.33
C ASP A 84 -1.42 4.39 7.07
N ALA A 85 -0.26 3.78 7.29
CA ALA A 85 -0.10 2.50 7.95
C ALA A 85 -0.03 2.60 9.47
N ALA A 86 -0.20 3.79 10.06
CA ALA A 86 -0.25 4.04 11.50
C ALA A 86 0.93 3.43 12.29
N GLY A 87 2.13 3.44 11.71
CA GLY A 87 3.33 2.90 12.35
C GLY A 87 3.32 1.38 12.54
N THR A 88 2.45 0.65 11.84
CA THR A 88 2.57 -0.81 11.76
C THR A 88 3.95 -1.17 11.21
N GLY A 89 4.62 -2.15 11.83
CA GLY A 89 6.02 -2.48 11.54
C GLY A 89 6.22 -3.11 10.16
N ASP A 90 6.83 -4.28 10.10
CA ASP A 90 7.08 -4.96 8.82
C ASP A 90 5.78 -5.57 8.24
N VAL A 91 5.05 -4.77 7.46
CA VAL A 91 3.78 -5.13 6.82
C VAL A 91 3.77 -4.73 5.35
N GLY A 92 3.42 -5.68 4.51
CA GLY A 92 3.08 -5.44 3.12
C GLY A 92 1.65 -4.98 2.93
N PHE A 93 1.48 -3.67 2.72
CA PHE A 93 0.21 -3.08 2.32
C PHE A 93 -0.06 -3.24 0.83
N ILE A 94 1.02 -3.31 0.06
CA ILE A 94 1.00 -3.34 -1.39
C ILE A 94 1.67 -4.64 -1.82
N GLY A 95 1.04 -5.37 -2.72
CA GLY A 95 1.56 -6.54 -3.38
C GLY A 95 1.02 -6.60 -4.81
N SER A 96 1.58 -7.48 -5.64
CA SER A 96 1.27 -7.50 -7.07
C SER A 96 -0.22 -7.67 -7.37
N ASN A 97 -0.92 -8.51 -6.61
CA ASN A 97 -2.34 -8.78 -6.82
C ASN A 97 -3.24 -7.57 -6.51
N ASN A 98 -3.05 -6.90 -5.36
CA ASN A 98 -3.91 -5.76 -5.01
C ASN A 98 -3.55 -4.51 -5.82
N SER A 99 -2.26 -4.27 -6.09
CA SER A 99 -1.83 -3.13 -6.91
C SER A 99 -2.38 -3.24 -8.33
N LEU A 100 -2.36 -4.45 -8.92
CA LEU A 100 -2.95 -4.68 -10.24
C LEU A 100 -4.47 -4.49 -10.22
N ALA A 101 -5.16 -4.91 -9.16
CA ALA A 101 -6.59 -4.68 -9.00
C ALA A 101 -6.92 -3.19 -8.92
N TRP A 102 -6.13 -2.40 -8.19
CA TRP A 102 -6.30 -0.93 -8.11
C TRP A 102 -6.10 -0.25 -9.46
N VAL A 103 -5.06 -0.64 -10.20
CA VAL A 103 -4.82 -0.13 -11.56
C VAL A 103 -6.01 -0.48 -12.48
N LYS A 104 -6.54 -1.71 -12.41
CA LYS A 104 -7.73 -2.11 -13.18
C LYS A 104 -8.98 -1.31 -12.80
N ALA A 105 -9.08 -0.87 -11.55
CA ALA A 105 -10.16 0.01 -11.08
C ALA A 105 -9.98 1.49 -11.49
N GLY A 106 -8.84 1.83 -12.11
CA GLY A 106 -8.56 3.17 -12.62
C GLY A 106 -7.64 4.02 -11.75
N ALA A 107 -7.07 3.47 -10.68
CA ALA A 107 -6.09 4.20 -9.88
C ALA A 107 -4.80 4.43 -10.67
N ASN A 108 -4.25 5.64 -10.56
CA ASN A 108 -2.95 6.01 -11.10
C ASN A 108 -1.79 5.50 -10.26
N ILE A 109 -2.05 5.04 -9.00
CA ILE A 109 -1.32 4.09 -8.11
C ILE A 109 -1.32 4.50 -6.61
N VAL A 110 -0.40 3.96 -5.80
CA VAL A 110 -0.26 4.09 -4.36
C VAL A 110 1.02 4.78 -3.84
N VAL A 111 0.86 5.57 -2.78
CA VAL A 111 1.89 6.10 -1.88
C VAL A 111 1.64 5.58 -0.46
N THR A 112 2.67 5.15 0.26
CA THR A 112 2.53 4.69 1.65
C THR A 112 3.74 5.05 2.53
N ASN A 113 3.47 5.30 3.81
CA ASN A 113 4.50 5.41 4.85
C ASN A 113 5.00 4.04 5.39
N ALA A 114 4.54 2.93 4.81
CA ALA A 114 4.98 1.57 5.14
C ALA A 114 5.54 0.82 3.92
N GLY A 115 5.32 -0.49 3.86
CA GLY A 115 6.05 -1.37 2.96
C GLY A 115 5.27 -1.94 1.78
N CYS A 116 6.02 -2.19 0.72
CA CYS A 116 5.59 -2.91 -0.48
C CYS A 116 6.19 -4.32 -0.50
N ARG A 117 5.48 -5.30 -1.09
CA ARG A 117 5.93 -6.68 -1.33
C ARG A 117 5.84 -7.02 -2.81
N ASP A 118 6.29 -8.22 -3.15
CA ASP A 118 6.12 -8.79 -4.49
C ASP A 118 6.77 -7.86 -5.54
N THR A 119 7.89 -7.25 -5.15
CA THR A 119 8.49 -6.08 -5.83
C THR A 119 8.92 -6.40 -7.25
N ASP A 120 9.44 -7.61 -7.50
CA ASP A 120 9.87 -8.01 -8.84
C ASP A 120 8.70 -8.02 -9.83
N GLU A 121 7.52 -8.48 -9.40
CA GLU A 121 6.32 -8.48 -10.23
C GLU A 121 5.80 -7.06 -10.47
N ILE A 122 5.78 -6.21 -9.43
CA ILE A 122 5.35 -4.81 -9.52
C ILE A 122 6.27 -4.01 -10.44
N ILE A 123 7.59 -4.20 -10.32
CA ILE A 123 8.61 -3.57 -11.16
C ILE A 123 8.47 -4.05 -12.61
N LYS A 124 8.31 -5.37 -12.82
CA LYS A 124 8.11 -5.95 -14.15
C LYS A 124 6.86 -5.41 -14.84
N GLN A 125 5.78 -5.22 -14.09
CA GLN A 125 4.52 -4.65 -14.57
C GLN A 125 4.60 -3.13 -14.74
N GLN A 126 5.70 -2.50 -14.31
CA GLN A 126 5.87 -1.05 -14.27
C GLN A 126 4.70 -0.35 -13.57
N ILE A 127 4.19 -0.95 -12.48
CA ILE A 127 3.20 -0.29 -11.62
C ILE A 127 4.00 0.63 -10.69
N PRO A 128 3.86 1.96 -10.78
CA PRO A 128 4.59 2.81 -9.86
C PRO A 128 4.09 2.59 -8.43
N VAL A 129 4.98 2.68 -7.46
CA VAL A 129 4.69 2.55 -6.03
C VAL A 129 5.69 3.43 -5.30
N TYR A 130 5.22 4.23 -4.34
CA TYR A 130 6.08 4.99 -3.45
C TYR A 130 5.90 4.43 -2.03
N CYS A 131 6.96 3.89 -1.45
CA CYS A 131 6.92 3.22 -0.16
C CYS A 131 8.18 3.53 0.66
N ARG A 132 8.09 3.39 1.98
CA ARG A 132 9.21 3.62 2.88
C ARG A 132 10.25 2.50 2.84
N PHE A 133 9.79 1.25 2.69
CA PHE A 133 10.67 0.08 2.69
C PHE A 133 10.08 -1.08 1.90
N ILE A 134 10.92 -2.06 1.58
CA ILE A 134 10.46 -3.36 1.07
C ILE A 134 10.12 -4.23 2.28
N SER A 135 8.87 -4.68 2.34
CA SER A 135 8.32 -5.48 3.44
C SER A 135 8.40 -6.97 3.18
N ARG A 136 8.37 -7.75 4.26
CA ARG A 136 8.35 -9.22 4.28
C ARG A 136 7.03 -9.75 4.82
N GLY A 137 6.42 -9.04 5.77
CA GLY A 137 5.23 -9.47 6.50
C GLY A 137 3.90 -9.28 5.74
N ILE A 138 2.83 -9.89 6.25
CA ILE A 138 1.46 -9.74 5.73
C ILE A 138 0.57 -8.97 6.73
N ARG A 139 -0.56 -8.44 6.27
CA ARG A 139 -1.52 -7.67 7.08
C ARG A 139 -2.14 -8.46 8.27
N PRO A 140 -2.56 -9.73 8.12
CA PRO A 140 -3.20 -10.48 9.19
C PRO A 140 -2.37 -10.58 10.47
N GLY A 141 -3.03 -10.40 11.62
CA GLY A 141 -2.39 -10.38 12.94
C GLY A 141 -1.60 -9.12 13.26
N ARG A 142 -1.64 -8.09 12.38
CA ARG A 142 -0.93 -6.82 12.57
C ARG A 142 -1.82 -5.59 12.44
N LEU A 143 -2.91 -5.69 11.70
CA LEU A 143 -3.85 -4.59 11.49
C LEU A 143 -5.28 -5.07 11.30
N VAL A 144 -6.22 -4.14 11.48
CA VAL A 144 -7.63 -4.22 11.07
C VAL A 144 -7.96 -3.03 10.17
#